data_AF-A0A9W6XKB3-F1
#
_entry.id   AF-A0A9W6XKB3-F1
#
_cell.length_a   1.000
_cell.length_b   1.000
_cell.length_c   1.000
_cell.angle_alpha   90.00
_cell.angle_beta   90.00
_cell.angle_gamma   90.00
#
_symmetry.space_group_name_H-M   'P 1'
#
loop_
_entity.id
_entity.type
_entity.pdbx_description
1 polymer ?
#
loop_
_entity_poly.entity_id
_entity_poly.type
_entity_poly.pdbx_seq_one_letter_code
_entity_poly.pdbx_strand_id
1 'polypeptide(L)'
;MNKFRQPVVAVSHGAGPLWLLEDGFVGLDKHSPSAKNVADIFNKIYMSDAHLPKRILFVSAHWESRSSGIEISKSAAPEMFYDYSGFPAESYELVYGAKATPTSLQE
;
A
#
# COMPACT_ATOMS: atom_id res chain seq x y z
N MET A 1 -9.19 14.94 -26.86
CA MET A 1 -9.84 14.21 -25.75
C MET A 1 -9.22 14.67 -24.44
N ASN A 2 -10.03 15.14 -23.49
CA ASN A 2 -9.53 15.54 -22.18
C ASN A 2 -9.14 14.26 -21.42
N LYS A 3 -7.87 14.11 -21.04
CA LYS A 3 -7.40 12.92 -20.30
C LYS A 3 -7.96 12.98 -18.88
N PHE A 4 -8.57 11.89 -18.42
CA PHE A 4 -8.94 11.76 -17.01
C PHE A 4 -7.67 11.84 -16.14
N ARG A 5 -7.65 12.78 -15.20
CA ARG A 5 -6.54 12.92 -14.25
C ARG A 5 -6.83 12.03 -13.04
N GLN A 6 -5.92 11.12 -12.76
CA GLN A 6 -6.05 10.24 -11.60
C GLN A 6 -5.93 11.05 -10.31
N PRO A 7 -6.72 10.72 -9.27
CA PRO A 7 -6.66 11.40 -8.00
C PRO A 7 -5.36 11.08 -7.26
N VAL A 8 -4.99 11.97 -6.33
CA VAL A 8 -3.93 11.75 -5.35
C VAL A 8 -4.59 11.50 -4.01
N VAL A 9 -4.15 10.46 -3.31
CA VAL A 9 -4.70 10.06 -2.02
C VAL A 9 -3.56 10.00 -1.01
N ALA A 10 -3.71 10.72 0.10
CA ALA A 10 -2.82 10.59 1.24
C ALA A 10 -3.49 9.66 2.27
N VAL A 11 -2.80 8.58 2.63
CA VAL A 11 -3.29 7.60 3.59
C VAL A 11 -2.30 7.53 4.75
N SER A 12 -2.82 7.51 5.98
CA SER A 12 -1.99 7.24 7.16
C SER A 12 -1.48 5.80 7.11
N HIS A 13 -0.19 5.58 7.37
CA HIS A 13 0.39 4.23 7.42
C HIS A 13 -0.09 3.40 8.63
N GLY A 14 -0.85 4.00 9.55
CA GLY A 14 -1.53 3.29 10.63
C GLY A 14 -0.61 2.80 11.76
N ALA A 15 -1.20 2.09 12.71
CA ALA A 15 -0.53 1.59 13.91
C ALA A 15 0.12 0.19 13.68
N GLY A 16 0.90 0.05 12.62
CA GLY A 16 1.54 -1.22 12.26
C GLY A 16 0.56 -2.28 11.71
N PRO A 17 0.78 -3.58 11.96
CA PRO A 17 0.00 -4.68 11.36
C PRO A 17 -1.35 -4.93 12.04
N LEU A 18 -1.79 -4.03 12.92
CA LEU A 18 -2.98 -4.24 13.74
C LEU A 18 -4.25 -4.50 12.93
N TRP A 19 -4.35 -3.95 11.72
CA TRP A 19 -5.44 -4.21 10.78
C TRP A 19 -5.48 -5.64 10.22
N LEU A 20 -4.45 -6.46 10.45
CA LEU A 20 -4.42 -7.88 10.10
C LEU A 20 -5.00 -8.78 11.18
N LEU A 21 -5.03 -8.30 12.43
CA LEU A 21 -5.36 -9.13 13.59
C LEU A 21 -6.88 -9.22 13.77
N GLU A 22 -7.34 -10.37 14.27
CA GLU A 22 -8.71 -10.56 14.76
C GLU A 22 -8.95 -9.69 15.99
N ASP A 23 -8.03 -9.76 16.96
CA ASP A 23 -8.08 -9.04 18.24
C ASP A 23 -6.81 -8.17 18.40
N GLY A 24 -6.88 -6.92 17.97
CA GLY A 24 -5.78 -5.96 18.08
C GLY A 24 -5.80 -5.13 19.37
N PHE A 25 -4.85 -4.20 19.51
CA PHE A 25 -4.79 -3.31 20.69
C PHE A 25 -5.83 -2.19 20.60
N VAL A 26 -6.58 -1.94 21.68
CA VAL A 26 -7.47 -0.76 21.81
C VAL A 26 -8.50 -0.65 20.66
N GLY A 27 -9.01 -1.78 20.16
CA GLY A 27 -9.98 -1.82 19.05
C GLY A 27 -9.40 -1.40 17.69
N LEU A 28 -8.07 -1.34 17.57
CA LEU A 28 -7.37 -1.26 16.31
C LEU A 28 -7.15 -2.69 15.83
N ASP A 29 -8.14 -3.23 15.13
CA ASP A 29 -8.13 -4.55 14.52
C ASP A 29 -8.63 -4.45 13.07
N LYS A 30 -8.77 -5.60 12.39
CA LYS A 30 -9.31 -5.68 11.04
C LYS A 30 -10.75 -5.15 10.90
N HIS A 31 -11.50 -5.10 11.99
CA HIS A 31 -12.88 -4.60 12.05
C HIS A 31 -12.97 -3.10 12.37
N SER A 32 -11.85 -2.46 12.71
CA SER A 32 -11.79 -1.04 13.00
C SER A 32 -12.30 -0.17 11.83
N PRO A 33 -12.91 1.00 12.11
CA PRO A 33 -13.34 1.93 11.07
C PRO A 33 -12.20 2.37 10.15
N SER A 34 -10.99 2.50 10.69
CA SER A 34 -9.79 2.87 9.93
C SER A 34 -9.40 1.79 8.93
N ALA A 35 -9.36 0.52 9.35
CA ALA A 35 -9.05 -0.61 8.46
C ALA A 35 -10.07 -0.71 7.32
N LYS A 36 -11.37 -0.65 7.65
CA LYS A 36 -12.46 -0.64 6.66
C LYS A 36 -12.35 0.54 5.69
N ASN A 37 -12.03 1.74 6.21
CA ASN A 37 -11.93 2.92 5.36
C ASN A 37 -10.82 2.80 4.32
N VAL A 38 -9.65 2.26 4.70
CA VAL A 38 -8.53 2.03 3.77
C VAL A 38 -8.87 0.93 2.77
N ALA A 39 -9.47 -0.18 3.22
CA ALA A 39 -9.88 -1.27 2.34
C ALA A 39 -10.88 -0.81 1.26
N ASP A 40 -11.78 0.12 1.60
CA ASP A 40 -12.82 0.61 0.70
C ASP A 40 -12.39 1.79 -0.19
N ILE A 41 -11.20 2.37 0.02
CA ILE A 41 -10.83 3.63 -0.63
C ILE A 41 -10.82 3.53 -2.16
N PHE A 42 -10.39 2.39 -2.69
CA PHE A 42 -10.34 2.15 -4.13
C PHE A 42 -11.74 2.13 -4.74
N ASN A 43 -12.68 1.44 -4.10
CA ASN A 43 -14.08 1.37 -4.54
C ASN A 43 -14.79 2.73 -4.44
N LYS A 44 -14.46 3.53 -3.42
CA LYS A 44 -15.00 4.89 -3.25
C LYS A 44 -14.55 5.84 -4.37
N ILE A 45 -13.32 5.66 -4.87
CA ILE A 45 -12.74 6.49 -5.92
C ILE A 45 -13.17 6.01 -7.31
N TYR A 46 -13.17 4.70 -7.54
CA TYR A 46 -13.43 4.08 -8.83
C TYR A 46 -14.72 3.27 -8.77
N MET A 47 -15.85 3.96 -8.95
CA MET A 47 -17.18 3.33 -8.97
C MET A 47 -17.45 2.52 -10.25
N SER A 48 -16.57 2.61 -11.25
CA SER A 48 -16.62 1.85 -12.50
C SER A 48 -15.24 1.72 -13.13
N ASP A 49 -15.12 0.80 -14.10
CA ASP A 49 -13.84 0.50 -14.74
C ASP A 49 -13.37 1.56 -15.76
N ALA A 50 -14.22 2.54 -16.10
CA ALA A 50 -13.98 3.51 -17.17
C ALA A 50 -12.72 4.36 -16.98
N HIS A 51 -12.27 4.53 -15.73
CA HIS A 51 -11.15 5.39 -15.36
C HIS A 51 -10.10 4.71 -14.48
N LEU A 52 -10.04 3.37 -14.49
CA LEU A 52 -9.05 2.66 -13.69
C LEU A 52 -7.61 3.05 -14.08
N PRO A 53 -6.73 3.22 -13.08
CA PRO A 53 -5.34 3.54 -13.34
C PRO A 53 -4.64 2.32 -13.94
N LYS A 54 -3.83 2.53 -14.99
CA LYS A 54 -2.96 1.48 -15.54
C LYS A 54 -1.77 1.18 -14.62
N ARG A 55 -1.41 2.13 -13.75
CA ARG A 55 -0.27 2.09 -12.83
C ARG A 55 -0.60 2.92 -11.60
N ILE A 56 -0.15 2.47 -10.44
CA ILE A 56 -0.22 3.22 -9.17
C ILE A 56 1.20 3.64 -8.80
N LEU A 57 1.40 4.93 -8.55
CA LEU A 57 2.62 5.44 -7.91
C LEU A 57 2.36 5.45 -6.41
N PHE A 58 3.14 4.68 -5.65
CA PHE A 58 3.08 4.64 -4.19
C PHE A 58 4.35 5.26 -3.62
N VAL A 59 4.18 6.18 -2.67
CA VAL A 59 5.29 6.84 -1.97
C VAL A 59 5.13 6.51 -0.49
N SER A 60 6.12 5.81 0.07
CA SER A 60 6.13 5.43 1.48
C SER A 60 7.00 6.37 2.29
N ALA A 61 6.56 6.73 3.50
CA ALA A 61 7.38 7.47 4.45
C ALA A 61 8.54 6.64 5.00
N HIS A 62 8.47 5.30 4.91
CA HIS A 62 9.48 4.37 5.43
C HIS A 62 10.50 3.94 4.36
N TRP A 63 10.37 4.43 3.12
CA TRP A 63 11.34 4.16 2.08
C TRP A 63 12.39 5.27 2.05
N GLU A 64 13.48 5.06 2.77
CA GLU A 64 14.61 5.98 2.82
C GLU A 64 15.73 5.51 1.89
N SER A 65 16.22 6.42 1.04
CA SER A 65 17.39 6.20 0.20
C SER A 65 18.54 7.08 0.70
N ARG A 66 19.77 6.56 0.58
CA ARG A 66 21.01 7.33 0.83
C ARG A 66 21.45 8.16 -0.38
N SER A 67 20.77 8.04 -1.52
CA SER A 67 21.04 8.85 -2.69
C SER A 67 20.53 10.27 -2.49
N SER A 68 21.08 11.22 -3.27
CA SER A 68 20.62 12.60 -3.27
C SER A 68 19.33 12.82 -4.11
N GLY A 69 18.65 11.75 -4.53
CA GLY A 69 17.53 11.80 -5.46
C GLY A 69 16.39 10.85 -5.10
N ILE A 70 15.39 10.76 -5.98
CA ILE A 70 14.28 9.81 -5.84
C ILE A 70 14.73 8.46 -6.38
N GLU A 71 14.57 7.42 -5.56
CA GLU A 71 14.74 6.04 -6.01
C GLU A 71 13.40 5.36 -6.22
N ILE A 72 13.36 4.49 -7.23
CA ILE A 72 12.19 3.70 -7.58
C ILE A 72 12.58 2.23 -7.49
N SER A 73 11.80 1.42 -6.77
CA SER A 73 11.98 -0.04 -6.77
C SER A 73 11.65 -0.61 -8.15
N LYS A 74 12.61 -1.33 -8.76
CA LYS A 74 12.52 -1.88 -10.13
C LYS A 74 12.35 -3.41 -10.18
N SER A 75 12.18 -4.09 -9.03
CA SER A 75 12.05 -5.56 -9.03
C SER A 75 10.73 -6.00 -9.66
N ALA A 76 10.77 -6.99 -10.55
CA ALA A 76 9.58 -7.61 -11.15
C ALA A 76 8.72 -8.36 -10.11
N ALA A 77 9.38 -8.91 -9.10
CA ALA A 77 8.81 -9.61 -7.95
C ALA A 77 9.59 -9.17 -6.71
N PRO A 78 9.29 -7.98 -6.14
CA PRO A 78 9.97 -7.52 -4.95
C PRO A 78 9.71 -8.47 -3.79
N GLU A 79 10.75 -8.73 -3.00
CA GLU A 79 10.59 -9.40 -1.72
C GLU A 79 9.75 -8.54 -0.78
N MET A 80 9.00 -9.19 0.11
CA MET A 80 8.23 -8.50 1.13
C MET A 80 9.07 -8.34 2.38
N PHE A 81 9.13 -7.12 2.91
CA PHE A 81 9.77 -6.80 4.19
C PHE A 81 8.72 -6.47 5.24
N TYR A 82 8.92 -6.94 6.47
CA TYR A 82 8.16 -6.51 7.64
C TYR A 82 8.97 -5.41 8.34
N ASP A 83 8.53 -4.16 8.24
CA ASP A 83 9.17 -3.00 8.85
C ASP A 83 8.69 -2.72 10.28
N TYR A 84 8.18 -3.76 10.96
CA TYR A 84 7.66 -3.72 12.32
C TYR A 84 8.06 -4.98 13.11
N SER A 85 8.11 -4.86 14.44
CA SER A 85 8.46 -5.95 15.36
C SER A 85 7.59 -5.95 16.62
N GLY A 86 7.55 -7.06 17.35
CA GLY A 86 6.86 -7.16 18.65
C GLY A 86 5.36 -7.47 18.59
N PHE A 87 4.86 -7.88 17.43
CA PHE A 87 3.45 -8.26 17.23
C PHE A 87 3.24 -9.78 17.30
N PRO A 88 1.99 -10.27 17.42
CA PRO A 88 1.67 -11.70 17.36
C PRO A 88 2.16 -12.36 16.06
N ALA A 89 2.44 -13.67 16.11
CA ALA A 89 3.00 -14.44 15.00
C ALA A 89 2.17 -14.32 13.71
N GLU A 90 0.83 -14.32 13.82
CA GLU A 90 -0.10 -14.17 12.71
C GLU A 90 0.12 -12.89 11.87
N SER A 91 0.67 -11.82 12.46
CA SER A 91 1.03 -10.60 11.68
C SER A 91 2.13 -10.86 10.65
N TYR A 92 2.97 -11.86 10.88
CA TYR A 92 4.08 -12.25 10.00
C TYR A 92 3.73 -13.40 9.06
N GLU A 93 2.49 -13.89 9.08
CA GLU A 93 2.04 -14.97 8.18
C GLU A 93 1.55 -14.44 6.83
N LEU A 94 1.07 -13.19 6.79
CA LEU A 94 0.62 -12.57 5.55
C LEU A 94 1.83 -12.36 4.62
N VAL A 95 1.81 -12.98 3.45
CA VAL A 95 2.77 -12.71 2.38
C VAL A 95 2.05 -12.06 1.20
N TYR A 96 2.38 -10.80 0.90
CA TYR A 96 1.87 -10.09 -0.27
C TYR A 96 2.81 -10.26 -1.46
N GLY A 97 2.44 -11.14 -2.39
CA GLY A 97 3.16 -11.36 -3.64
C GLY A 97 2.97 -10.22 -4.64
N ALA A 98 3.52 -9.04 -4.33
CA ALA A 98 3.46 -7.87 -5.19
C ALA A 98 3.99 -8.21 -6.59
N LYS A 99 3.17 -8.00 -7.61
CA LYS A 99 3.58 -8.15 -9.01
C LYS A 99 3.90 -6.76 -9.55
N ALA A 100 5.16 -6.49 -9.85
CA ALA A 100 5.46 -5.30 -10.61
C ALA A 100 5.07 -5.53 -12.08
N THR A 101 4.49 -4.52 -12.71
CA THR A 101 4.28 -4.54 -14.16
C THR A 101 5.65 -4.48 -14.83
N PRO A 102 5.95 -5.32 -15.83
CA PRO A 102 7.20 -5.21 -16.60
C PRO A 102 7.35 -3.77 -17.08
N THR A 103 8.50 -3.18 -16.77
CA THR A 103 8.65 -1.73 -16.79
C THR A 103 9.72 -1.34 -17.79
N SER A 104 9.33 -0.47 -18.73
CA SER A 104 10.21 0.34 -19.58
C SER A 104 10.41 1.74 -18.98
N LEU A 105 10.31 1.91 -17.65
CA LEU A 105 10.57 3.19 -16.99
C LEU A 105 12.08 3.39 -16.98
N GLN A 106 12.54 4.33 -17.80
CA GLN A 106 13.89 4.87 -17.74
C GLN A 106 14.00 5.82 -16.55
N GLU A 107 15.24 5.95 -16.08
CA GLU A 107 15.70 6.68 -14.88
C GLU A 107 15.22 8.12 -14.78
#